data_AF-A0ABC8UZN9-F1
#
_entry.id   AF-A0ABC8UZN9-F1
#
_cell.length_a   1.000
_cell.length_b   1.000
_cell.length_c   1.000
_cell.angle_alpha   90.00
_cell.angle_beta   90.00
_cell.angle_gamma   90.00
#
_symmetry.space_group_name_H-M   'P 1'
#
loop_
_entity.id
_entity.type
_entity.pdbx_description
1 polymer ?
#
loop_
_entity_poly.entity_id
_entity_poly.type
_entity_poly.pdbx_seq_one_letter_code
_entity_poly.pdbx_strand_id
1 'polypeptide(L)'
;MGFACRGERLVVFTTNYVDKLDSALIQRGRMEKHIELSYFSFEAFKVLPKNYLNLETHHLFVKIRELLEEINMYLADVAKNLMLKTVPGDAETCLESLIGAREGQRGSKAED
;
A
#
# COMPACT_ATOMS: atom_id res chain seq x y z
N MET A 1 15.60 -45.24 13.19
CA MET A 1 14.26 -44.63 13.15
C MET A 1 14.45 -43.12 13.20
N GLY A 2 14.51 -42.43 12.06
CA GLY A 2 14.78 -40.99 12.02
C GLY A 2 13.49 -40.22 12.28
N PHE A 3 13.43 -39.45 13.37
CA PHE A 3 12.36 -38.49 13.59
C PHE A 3 12.53 -37.36 12.58
N ALA A 4 11.76 -37.39 11.49
CA ALA A 4 11.62 -36.23 10.63
C ALA A 4 10.79 -35.19 11.39
N CYS A 5 11.45 -34.31 12.15
CA CYS A 5 10.86 -33.05 12.58
C CYS A 5 10.53 -32.24 11.32
N ARG A 6 9.32 -32.44 10.80
CA ARG A 6 8.77 -31.67 9.69
C ARG A 6 8.52 -30.27 10.22
N GLY A 7 9.55 -29.41 10.15
CA GLY A 7 9.42 -28.01 10.51
C GLY A 7 8.23 -27.41 9.77
N GLU A 8 7.40 -26.67 10.48
CA GLU A 8 6.29 -25.92 9.91
C GLU A 8 6.87 -24.92 8.90
N ARG A 9 6.31 -24.88 7.69
CA ARG A 9 6.76 -23.99 6.60
C ARG A 9 5.58 -23.20 6.07
N LEU A 10 5.70 -21.88 6.09
CA LEU A 10 4.80 -20.96 5.39
C LEU A 10 5.43 -20.58 4.05
N VAL A 11 4.68 -20.72 2.96
CA VAL A 11 5.10 -20.28 1.62
C VAL A 11 4.07 -19.28 1.11
N VAL A 12 4.53 -18.08 0.74
CA VAL A 12 3.68 -16.99 0.24
C VAL A 12 3.96 -16.79 -1.24
N PHE A 13 2.90 -16.75 -2.05
CA PHE A 13 2.96 -16.44 -3.47
C PHE A 13 2.17 -15.17 -3.72
N THR A 14 2.67 -14.30 -4.60
CA THR A 14 2.00 -13.07 -5.02
C THR A 14 1.83 -13.10 -6.53
N THR A 15 0.67 -12.65 -7.02
CA THR A 15 0.42 -12.49 -8.45
C THR A 15 -0.48 -11.27 -8.66
N ASN A 16 -0.26 -10.56 -9.77
CA ASN A 16 -1.19 -9.52 -10.24
C ASN A 16 -2.25 -10.08 -11.20
N TYR A 17 -2.17 -11.37 -11.55
CA TYR A 17 -3.02 -12.04 -12.53
C TYR A 17 -3.47 -13.39 -11.96
N VAL A 18 -4.50 -13.37 -11.12
CA VAL A 18 -5.05 -14.59 -10.49
C VAL A 18 -5.70 -15.53 -11.52
N ASP A 19 -6.25 -14.96 -12.59
CA ASP A 19 -6.87 -15.63 -13.73
C ASP A 19 -5.88 -16.46 -14.56
N LYS A 20 -4.58 -16.15 -14.49
CA LYS A 20 -3.52 -16.86 -15.20
C LYS A 20 -2.85 -17.96 -14.35
N LEU A 21 -3.25 -18.11 -13.09
CA LEU A 21 -2.73 -19.19 -12.26
C LEU A 21 -3.31 -20.53 -12.71
N ASP A 22 -2.44 -21.55 -12.75
CA ASP A 22 -2.91 -22.92 -12.93
C ASP A 22 -3.85 -23.30 -11.79
N SER A 23 -5.08 -23.69 -12.14
CA SER A 23 -6.10 -24.14 -11.20
C SER A 23 -5.60 -25.24 -10.25
N ALA A 24 -4.62 -26.05 -10.66
CA ALA A 24 -3.99 -27.07 -9.82
C ALA A 24 -3.21 -26.50 -8.63
N LEU A 25 -2.78 -25.24 -8.68
CA LEU A 25 -2.10 -24.54 -7.57
C LEU A 25 -3.09 -24.07 -6.50
N ILE A 26 -4.32 -23.74 -6.91
CA ILE A 26 -5.41 -23.21 -6.07
C ILE A 26 -6.19 -24.36 -5.39
N GLN A 27 -5.84 -25.62 -5.69
CA GLN A 27 -6.44 -26.79 -5.05
C GLN A 27 -6.06 -26.87 -3.56
N ARG A 28 -7.03 -27.36 -2.76
CA ARG A 28 -6.84 -27.63 -1.33
C ARG A 28 -5.59 -28.49 -1.10
N GLY A 29 -4.81 -28.15 -0.07
CA GLY A 29 -3.54 -28.81 0.24
C GLY A 29 -2.30 -28.24 -0.46
N ARG A 30 -2.46 -27.23 -1.35
CA ARG A 30 -1.35 -26.46 -1.92
C ARG A 30 -1.42 -24.97 -1.54
N MET A 31 -2.42 -24.25 -2.03
CA MET A 31 -2.73 -22.87 -1.63
C MET A 31 -4.09 -22.81 -0.95
N GLU A 32 -4.09 -22.73 0.37
CA GLU A 32 -5.34 -22.74 1.15
C GLU A 32 -5.91 -21.36 1.45
N LYS A 33 -5.06 -20.32 1.48
CA LYS A 33 -5.47 -18.95 1.78
C LYS A 33 -5.26 -18.07 0.56
N HIS A 34 -6.34 -17.44 0.14
CA HIS A 34 -6.39 -16.49 -0.97
C HIS A 34 -6.80 -15.14 -0.39
N ILE A 35 -5.91 -14.16 -0.49
CA ILE A 35 -6.14 -12.79 0.00
C ILE A 35 -5.97 -11.88 -1.21
N GLU A 36 -7.05 -11.22 -1.60
CA GLU A 36 -7.00 -10.19 -2.62
C GLU A 36 -6.41 -8.91 -2.01
N LEU A 37 -5.32 -8.42 -2.59
CA LEU A 37 -4.74 -7.13 -2.25
C LEU A 37 -5.36 -6.07 -3.16
N SER A 38 -6.55 -5.60 -2.78
CA SER A 38 -7.27 -4.57 -3.52
C SER A 38 -6.50 -3.24 -3.53
N TYR A 39 -6.96 -2.32 -4.38
CA TYR A 39 -6.43 -0.96 -4.42
C TYR A 39 -6.53 -0.23 -3.08
N PHE A 40 -5.61 0.72 -2.91
CA PHE A 40 -5.35 1.44 -1.69
C PHE A 40 -6.51 2.41 -1.37
N SER A 41 -7.38 2.03 -0.44
CA SER A 41 -8.51 2.85 -0.02
C SER A 41 -8.09 3.97 0.94
N PHE A 42 -8.93 4.99 1.09
CA PHE A 42 -8.69 6.05 2.06
C PHE A 42 -8.65 5.53 3.52
N GLU A 43 -9.42 4.50 3.85
CA GLU A 43 -9.34 3.88 5.17
C GLU A 43 -7.99 3.16 5.37
N ALA A 44 -7.46 2.50 4.33
CA ALA A 44 -6.12 1.93 4.37
C ALA A 44 -5.03 3.03 4.48
N PHE A 45 -5.25 4.19 3.86
CA PHE A 45 -4.37 5.35 3.99
C PHE A 45 -4.22 5.78 5.45
N LYS A 46 -5.30 5.94 6.21
CA LYS A 46 -5.26 6.44 7.60
C LYS A 46 -4.36 5.63 8.54
N VAL A 47 -4.14 4.35 8.23
CA VAL A 47 -3.24 3.47 8.99
C VAL A 47 -1.80 3.99 8.95
N LEU A 48 -1.34 4.58 7.85
CA LEU A 48 0.04 5.04 7.73
C LEU A 48 0.32 6.30 8.56
N PRO A 49 -0.44 7.42 8.45
CA PRO A 49 -0.23 8.57 9.33
C PRO A 49 -0.40 8.22 10.81
N LYS A 50 -1.34 7.32 11.15
CA LYS A 50 -1.49 6.83 12.52
C LYS A 50 -0.24 6.09 13.00
N ASN A 51 0.33 5.21 12.18
CA ASN A 51 1.48 4.39 12.60
C ASN A 51 2.81 5.16 12.59
N TYR A 52 3.02 6.06 11.63
CA TYR A 52 4.30 6.75 11.43
C TYR A 52 4.35 8.15 12.05
N LEU A 53 3.21 8.84 12.16
CA LEU A 53 3.11 10.22 12.64
C LEU A 53 2.23 10.37 13.89
N ASN A 54 1.66 9.27 14.40
CA ASN A 54 0.68 9.27 15.49
C ASN A 54 -0.52 10.21 15.22
N LEU A 55 -0.92 10.32 13.95
CA LEU A 55 -1.91 11.27 13.46
C LEU A 55 -3.19 10.55 13.01
N GLU A 56 -4.29 10.75 13.72
CA GLU A 56 -5.59 10.15 13.37
C GLU A 56 -6.43 11.02 12.43
N THR A 57 -6.25 12.34 12.50
CA THR A 57 -6.99 13.31 11.67
C THR A 57 -6.09 14.47 11.29
N HIS A 58 -6.28 14.98 10.07
CA HIS A 58 -5.60 16.19 9.58
C HIS A 58 -6.49 16.92 8.60
N HIS A 59 -6.40 18.26 8.53
CA HIS A 59 -7.19 19.02 7.57
C HIS A 59 -6.83 18.65 6.11
N LEU A 60 -5.56 18.33 5.85
CA LEU A 60 -5.09 17.82 4.55
C LEU A 60 -5.62 16.44 4.16
N PHE A 61 -6.20 15.66 5.09
CA PHE A 61 -6.76 14.35 4.74
C PHE A 61 -7.92 14.45 3.76
N VAL A 62 -8.68 15.56 3.79
CA VAL A 62 -9.75 15.81 2.83
C VAL A 62 -9.17 15.89 1.41
N LYS A 63 -8.12 16.69 1.22
CA LYS A 63 -7.44 16.83 -0.07
C LYS A 63 -6.78 15.52 -0.52
N ILE A 64 -6.19 14.76 0.41
CA ILE A 64 -5.59 13.45 0.10
C ILE A 64 -6.65 12.44 -0.31
N ARG A 65 -7.85 12.48 0.31
CA ARG A 65 -8.97 11.63 -0.08
C ARG A 65 -9.41 11.89 -1.51
N GLU A 66 -9.57 13.16 -1.88
CA GLU A 66 -9.91 13.56 -3.25
C GLU A 66 -8.86 13.05 -4.25
N LEU A 67 -7.57 13.23 -3.93
CA LEU A 67 -6.47 12.74 -4.77
C LEU A 67 -6.41 11.21 -4.88
N LEU A 68 -6.78 10.48 -3.83
CA LEU A 68 -6.87 9.02 -3.82
C LEU A 68 -8.02 8.51 -4.70
N GLU A 69 -9.14 9.23 -4.71
CA GLU A 69 -10.33 8.90 -5.51
C GLU A 69 -10.12 9.21 -7.00
N GLU A 70 -9.37 10.28 -7.33
CA GLU A 70 -9.09 10.66 -8.72
C GLU A 70 -8.00 9.82 -9.39
N ILE A 71 -6.97 9.41 -8.65
CA ILE A 71 -5.80 8.76 -9.24
C ILE A 71 -5.38 7.60 -8.36
N ASN A 72 -5.51 6.37 -8.88
CA ASN A 72 -5.01 5.13 -8.26
C ASN A 72 -3.61 5.36 -7.67
N MET A 73 -3.59 5.66 -6.37
CA MET A 73 -2.38 6.03 -5.65
C MET A 73 -1.85 4.74 -5.06
N TYR A 74 -0.61 4.38 -5.39
CA TYR A 74 -0.06 3.14 -4.89
C TYR A 74 0.41 3.34 -3.44
N LEU A 75 0.21 2.30 -2.63
CA LEU A 75 0.71 2.22 -1.25
C LEU A 75 2.20 2.60 -1.18
N ALA A 76 2.99 2.22 -2.19
CA ALA A 76 4.42 2.53 -2.28
C ALA A 76 4.70 4.04 -2.37
N ASP A 77 3.91 4.79 -3.14
CA ASP A 77 4.07 6.24 -3.28
C ASP A 77 3.74 6.97 -1.98
N VAL A 78 2.70 6.50 -1.28
CA VAL A 78 2.26 7.03 0.00
C VAL A 78 3.30 6.73 1.08
N ALA A 79 3.73 5.47 1.17
CA ALA A 79 4.76 5.02 2.09
C ALA A 79 6.08 5.77 1.86
N LYS A 80 6.49 5.98 0.60
CA LYS A 80 7.71 6.72 0.27
C LYS A 80 7.73 8.13 0.88
N ASN A 81 6.62 8.87 0.75
CA ASN A 81 6.54 10.25 1.24
C ASN A 81 6.36 10.33 2.76
N LEU A 82 5.69 9.34 3.37
CA LEU A 82 5.50 9.27 4.81
C LEU A 82 6.73 8.70 5.56
N MET A 83 7.48 7.77 4.95
CA MET A 83 8.60 7.07 5.58
C MET A 83 9.97 7.72 5.34
N LEU A 84 10.22 8.30 4.15
CA LEU A 84 11.58 8.75 3.79
C LEU A 84 11.89 10.21 4.16
N LYS A 85 10.88 10.99 4.57
CA LYS A 85 11.03 12.44 4.78
C LYS A 85 10.89 12.89 6.23
N THR A 86 10.86 11.96 7.19
CA THR A 86 10.84 12.31 8.61
C THR A 86 12.22 12.82 9.03
N VAL A 87 12.51 14.08 8.71
CA VAL A 87 13.07 14.96 9.72
C VAL A 87 12.07 14.91 10.88
N PRO A 88 12.48 14.58 12.12
CA PRO A 88 11.56 14.51 13.24
C PRO A 88 10.89 15.89 13.43
N GLY A 89 9.57 15.95 13.16
CA GLY A 89 8.76 17.17 13.17
C GLY A 89 8.68 17.77 11.77
N ASP A 90 7.64 17.56 10.98
CA ASP A 90 6.26 18.01 11.19
C ASP A 90 5.33 17.16 10.30
N ALA A 91 4.20 16.71 10.86
CA ALA A 91 3.21 15.93 10.10
C ALA A 91 2.67 16.71 8.90
N GLU A 92 2.61 18.04 9.01
CA GLU A 92 2.22 18.96 7.95
C GLU A 92 3.12 18.78 6.72
N THR A 93 4.44 18.90 6.90
CA THR A 93 5.43 18.83 5.80
C THR A 93 5.40 17.48 5.07
N CYS A 94 5.11 16.39 5.78
CA CYS A 94 5.01 15.06 5.19
C CYS A 94 3.77 14.94 4.28
N LEU A 95 2.63 15.46 4.74
CA LEU A 95 1.37 15.45 4.00
C LEU A 95 1.39 16.44 2.83
N GLU A 96 1.97 17.63 3.00
CA GLU A 96 2.20 18.58 1.92
C GLU A 96 3.14 18.03 0.85
N SER A 97 4.22 17.35 1.27
CA SER A 97 5.13 16.66 0.34
C SER A 97 4.40 15.59 -0.48
N LEU A 98 3.48 14.85 0.15
CA LEU A 98 2.67 13.84 -0.52
C LEU A 98 1.76 14.47 -1.58
N ILE A 99 1.09 15.57 -1.23
CA ILE A 99 0.23 16.33 -2.14
C ILE A 99 1.06 16.90 -3.31
N GLY A 100 2.18 17.57 -3.01
CA GLY A 100 3.03 18.19 -4.02
C GLY A 100 3.68 17.19 -4.98
N ALA A 101 4.12 16.03 -4.47
CA ALA A 101 4.64 14.95 -5.32
C ALA A 101 3.60 14.44 -6.33
N ARG A 102 2.31 14.53 -5.98
CA ARG A 102 1.21 14.10 -6.85
C ARG A 102 0.76 15.19 -7.81
N GLU A 103 0.66 16.43 -7.36
CA GLU A 103 0.36 17.58 -8.23
C GLU A 103 1.44 17.77 -9.31
N GLY A 104 2.71 17.54 -8.97
CA GLY A 104 3.82 17.57 -9.94
C GLY A 104 3.69 16.54 -11.07
N GLN A 105 3.14 15.34 -10.78
CA GLN A 105 2.85 14.32 -11.80
C GLN A 105 1.62 14.67 -12.66
N ARG A 106 0.73 15.54 -12.16
CA ARG A 106 -0.43 16.04 -12.91
C ARG A 106 -0.01 17.07 -13.96
N GLY A 107 1.00 17.89 -13.67
CA GLY A 107 1.54 18.90 -14.59
C GLY A 107 2.32 18.32 -15.78
N SER A 108 2.94 17.14 -15.62
CA SER A 108 3.71 16.48 -16.70
C SER A 108 2.86 15.64 -17.66
N LYS A 109 1.53 15.64 -17.52
CA LYS A 109 0.58 14.91 -18.38
C LYS A 109 -0.33 15.83 -19.20
N ALA A 110 -0.11 17.14 -19.13
CA ALA A 110 -0.89 18.15 -19.87
C ALA A 110 -0.18 18.65 -21.14
N GLU A 111 0.93 18.01 -21.54
CA GLU A 111 1.65 18.30 -22.77
C GLU A 111 2.03 16.97 -23.44
N ASP A 112 1.02 16.33 -24.02
CA ASP A 112 1.05 15.42 -25.19
C ASP A 112 -0.38 15.12 -25.65
#